data_AF-D6S894-F1
#
_entry.id   AF-D6S894-F1
#
_cell.length_a   1.000
_cell.length_b   1.000
_cell.length_c   1.000
_cell.angle_alpha   90.00
_cell.angle_beta   90.00
_cell.angle_gamma   90.00
#
_symmetry.space_group_name_H-M   'P 1'
#
loop_
_entity.id
_entity.type
_entity.pdbx_description
1 polymer ?
#
loop_
_entity_poly.entity_id
_entity_poly.type
_entity_poly.pdbx_seq_one_letter_code
_entity_poly.pdbx_strand_id
1 'polypeptide(L)' 'MKCMMSAKKPENEIYKYMIKKEKEGKAKKVCKFAGLNKFLRIYYARVMESKAQKQELKVA' A
#
# COMPACT_ATOMS: atom_id res chain seq x y z
N MET A 1 -7.79 1.29 -17.97
CA MET A 1 -7.08 0.88 -16.73
C MET A 1 -7.77 1.44 -15.50
N LYS A 2 -8.26 0.60 -14.57
CA LYS A 2 -8.75 1.04 -13.25
C LYS A 2 -7.54 1.22 -12.33
N CYS A 3 -7.24 2.45 -11.92
CA CYS A 3 -6.17 2.73 -10.97
C CYS A 3 -6.68 2.59 -9.53
N MET A 4 -5.79 2.38 -8.54
CA MET A 4 -6.16 2.16 -7.12
C MET A 4 -7.14 3.21 -6.58
N MET A 5 -7.02 4.47 -7.03
CA MET A 5 -7.94 5.55 -6.66
C MET A 5 -9.37 5.34 -7.22
N SER A 6 -9.50 4.75 -8.40
CA SER A 6 -10.79 4.46 -9.05
C SER A 6 -11.51 3.27 -8.44
N ALA A 7 -10.81 2.39 -7.73
CA ALA A 7 -11.41 1.22 -7.08
C ALA A 7 -12.25 1.59 -5.84
N LYS A 8 -12.09 2.82 -5.30
CA LYS A 8 -12.84 3.40 -4.18
C LYS A 8 -13.17 2.41 -3.04
N LYS A 9 -12.20 1.61 -2.61
CA LYS A 9 -12.39 0.69 -1.47
C LYS A 9 -12.12 1.43 -0.16
N PRO A 10 -13.15 1.79 0.62
CA PRO A 10 -12.98 2.58 1.82
C PRO A 10 -12.25 1.84 2.93
N GLU A 11 -12.26 0.49 2.96
CA GLU A 11 -11.48 -0.26 3.96
C GLU A 11 -9.97 -0.27 3.65
N ASN A 12 -9.57 0.00 2.40
CA ASN A 12 -8.17 -0.11 2.01
C ASN A 12 -7.35 1.06 2.57
N GLU A 13 -6.35 0.75 3.41
CA GLU A 13 -5.48 1.75 4.03
C GLU A 13 -4.72 2.62 3.02
N ILE A 14 -4.35 2.06 1.87
CA ILE A 14 -3.68 2.80 0.80
C ILE A 14 -4.65 3.82 0.21
N TYR A 15 -5.92 3.45 0.01
CA TYR A 15 -6.95 4.37 -0.47
C TYR A 15 -7.21 5.50 0.55
N LYS A 16 -7.34 5.18 1.84
CA LYS A 16 -7.44 6.18 2.92
C LYS A 16 -6.25 7.14 2.92
N TYR A 17 -5.03 6.62 2.72
CA TYR A 17 -3.82 7.44 2.64
C TYR A 17 -3.82 8.38 1.43
N MET A 18 -4.28 7.91 0.27
CA MET A 18 -4.41 8.72 -0.94
C MET A 18 -5.43 9.86 -0.77
N ILE A 19 -6.58 9.58 -0.15
CA ILE A 19 -7.59 10.60 0.17
C ILE A 19 -7.07 11.61 1.18
N LYS A 20 -6.31 11.18 2.20
CA LYS A 20 -5.65 12.10 3.12
C LYS A 20 -4.71 13.06 2.37
N LYS A 21 -3.92 12.55 1.43
CA LYS A 21 -3.01 13.38 0.60
C LYS A 21 -3.76 14.35 -0.30
N GLU A 22 -4.92 13.95 -0.82
CA GLU A 22 -5.78 14.85 -1.61
C GLU A 22 -6.38 15.96 -0.74
N LYS A 23 -6.82 15.64 0.49
CA LYS A 23 -7.28 16.63 1.48
C LYS A 23 -6.19 17.61 1.94
N GLU A 24 -4.93 17.19 1.91
CA GLU A 24 -3.76 18.08 2.13
C GLU A 24 -3.54 19.05 0.94
N GLY A 25 -4.38 19.04 -0.10
CA GLY A 25 -4.25 19.91 -1.28
C GLY A 25 -3.28 19.41 -2.35
N LYS A 26 -2.80 18.16 -2.25
CA LYS A 26 -1.84 17.62 -3.24
C LYS A 26 -2.55 17.25 -4.54
N ALA A 27 -1.86 17.48 -5.65
CA ALA A 27 -2.35 17.10 -6.98
C ALA A 27 -2.64 15.59 -7.04
N LYS A 28 -3.73 15.20 -7.72
CA LYS A 28 -4.17 13.80 -7.85
C LYS A 28 -3.07 12.84 -8.35
N LYS A 29 -2.17 13.32 -9.23
CA LYS A 29 -1.01 12.54 -9.69
C LYS A 29 -0.08 12.17 -8.52
N VAL A 30 0.26 13.14 -7.67
CA VAL A 30 1.10 12.94 -6.48
C VAL A 30 0.43 11.99 -5.49
N CYS A 31 -0.89 12.11 -5.28
CA CYS A 31 -1.64 11.19 -4.42
C CYS A 31 -1.55 9.74 -4.92
N LYS A 32 -1.66 9.51 -6.24
CA LYS A 32 -1.50 8.17 -6.84
C LYS A 32 -0.11 7.59 -6.61
N PHE A 33 0.96 8.37 -6.79
CA PHE A 33 2.33 7.93 -6.51
C PHE A 33 2.56 7.66 -5.02
N ALA A 34 2.01 8.50 -4.15
CA ALA A 34 2.08 8.31 -2.70
C ALA A 34 1.37 7.01 -2.28
N GLY A 35 0.21 6.71 -2.88
CA GLY A 35 -0.49 5.43 -2.70
C GLY A 35 0.33 4.24 -3.18
N LEU A 36 0.96 4.33 -4.36
CA LEU A 36 1.83 3.28 -4.88
C LEU A 36 3.03 3.01 -3.96
N ASN A 37 3.67 4.05 -3.43
CA ASN A 37 4.80 3.90 -2.51
C ASN A 37 4.36 3.24 -1.18
N LYS A 38 3.21 3.66 -0.62
CA LYS A 38 2.59 3.03 0.56
C LYS A 38 2.30 1.54 0.29
N PHE A 39 1.76 1.21 -0.88
CA PHE A 39 1.51 -0.18 -1.30
C PHE A 39 2.79 -1.01 -1.32
N LEU A 40 3.85 -0.52 -1.97
CA LEU A 40 5.12 -1.24 -2.07
C LEU A 40 5.73 -1.53 -0.69
N ARG A 41 5.69 -0.55 0.23
CA ARG A 41 6.17 -0.75 1.62
C ARG A 41 5.40 -1.88 2.33
N ILE A 42 4.07 -1.88 2.24
CA ILE A 42 3.23 -2.91 2.85
C ILE A 42 3.49 -4.27 2.20
N TYR A 43 3.63 -4.31 0.87
CA TYR A 43 3.90 -5.53 0.14
C TYR A 43 5.23 -6.15 0.56
N TYR A 44 6.31 -5.38 0.56
CA TYR A 44 7.63 -5.87 0.95
C TYR A 44 7.68 -6.29 2.43
N ALA A 45 7.05 -5.54 3.35
CA ALA A 45 6.98 -5.93 4.76
C ALA A 45 6.37 -7.33 4.92
N ARG A 46 5.20 -7.57 4.30
CA ARG A 46 4.51 -8.87 4.35
C ARG A 46 5.32 -10.00 3.71
N VAL A 47 6.00 -9.72 2.60
CA VAL A 47 6.86 -10.71 1.94
C VAL A 47 8.04 -11.07 2.83
N MET A 48 8.66 -10.10 3.50
CA MET A 48 9.77 -10.33 4.42
C MET A 48 9.31 -11.11 5.65
N GLU A 49 8.17 -10.77 6.24
CA GLU A 49 7.56 -11.53 7.34
C GLU A 49 7.29 -12.98 6.94
N SER A 50 6.70 -13.21 5.77
CA SER A 50 6.43 -14.56 5.28
C SER A 50 7.72 -15.36 5.01
N LYS A 51 8.78 -14.71 4.52
CA LYS A 51 10.08 -15.34 4.32
C LYS A 51 10.74 -15.71 5.65
N ALA A 52 10.68 -14.83 6.64
CA ALA A 52 11.20 -15.10 7.99
C ALA A 52 10.49 -16.30 8.63
N GLN A 53 9.15 -16.32 8.62
CA GLN A 53 8.35 -17.44 9.12
C GLN A 53 8.69 -18.77 8.41
N LYS A 54 8.86 -18.74 7.09
CA LYS A 54 9.27 -19.94 6.32
C LYS A 54 10.68 -20.42 6.67
N GLN A 55 11.56 -19.53 7.09
CA GLN A 55 12.92 -19.89 7.48
C GLN A 55 12.93 -20.52 8.87
N GLU A 56 12.16 -19.99 9.81
CA GLU A 56 11.97 -20.58 11.15
C GLU A 56 11.36 -21.99 11.07
N LEU A 57 10.32 -22.18 10.25
CA LEU A 57 9.70 -23.49 10.01
C LEU A 57 10.60 -24.53 9.32
N LYS A 58 11.71 -24.10 8.69
CA LYS A 58 12.70 -25.00 8.07
C LYS A 58 13.83 -25.39 9.02
N VAL A 59 14.02 -24.62 10.10
CA VAL A 59 15.09 -24.82 11.08
C VAL A 59 14.59 -25.56 12.32
N ALA A 60 13.28 -25.50 12.60
CA ALA A 60 12.58 -26.35 13.57
C ALA A 60 12.29 -27.75 12.99
#